data_AF-A0A7C1CK15-F1
#
_entry.id   AF-A0A7C1CK15-F1
#
_cell.length_a   1.000
_cell.length_b   1.000
_cell.length_c   1.000
_cell.angle_alpha   90.00
_cell.angle_beta   90.00
_cell.angle_gamma   90.00
#
_symmetry.space_group_name_H-M   'P 1'
#
loop_
_entity.id
_entity.type
_entity.pdbx_description
1 polymer ?
#
loop_
_entity_poly.entity_id
_entity_poly.type
_entity_poly.pdbx_seq_one_letter_code
_entity_poly.pdbx_strand_id
1 'polypeptide(L)'
;MKNPGRTDILLSAAAPALTVFFFVPFSLYLTNRQMFFAAPFNLALLLLSVSACVCLLLAFPVLLLKGKARARLFSLYAFLGAALWAQAYLLNWDYGLLDGSPLRWRLFELRSLVDVAVWAILFGYVAVRGAQKNASLRGLFLLLLFMQSGSLAYNWMAGRTNALGGRAREYAVTFQDQFTFSIEKNVVVLVLDAYQTDFFNRYIKENPDYRDRLPGFTYYPNALAEYHFTNNSIPSLLTGNYLIKSALPPGKRLRHYRSDFLKEHSLPALLKGAGYHVGVYPYYAHHVYTPAIFGEIADNYQPTREFARNESNEFAGLLAVALFRITPHPLKKKVHERFLSGIAFEQDRDEFLHYMQRQSRVGISQPTLRYY
;
A
#
# COMPACT_ATOMS: atom_id res chain seq x y z
N MET A 1 -29.04 -30.88 5.63
CA MET A 1 -28.60 -29.96 6.70
C MET A 1 -29.74 -29.62 7.64
N LYS A 2 -29.45 -29.31 8.91
CA LYS A 2 -30.43 -28.68 9.82
C LYS A 2 -30.80 -27.31 9.23
N ASN A 3 -32.08 -26.91 9.26
CA ASN A 3 -32.46 -25.59 8.77
C ASN A 3 -31.75 -24.49 9.59
N PRO A 4 -31.03 -23.57 8.94
CA PRO A 4 -30.29 -22.53 9.64
C PRO A 4 -31.26 -21.57 10.34
N GLY A 5 -30.96 -21.27 11.62
CA GLY A 5 -31.68 -20.27 12.41
C GLY A 5 -31.28 -18.84 12.03
N ARG A 6 -31.94 -17.82 12.60
CA ARG A 6 -31.66 -16.40 12.31
C ARG A 6 -30.20 -16.02 12.55
N THR A 7 -29.59 -16.54 13.62
CA THR A 7 -28.18 -16.31 13.94
C THR A 7 -27.24 -16.98 12.95
N ASP A 8 -27.58 -18.18 12.47
CA ASP A 8 -26.81 -18.87 11.43
C ASP A 8 -26.82 -18.07 10.12
N ILE A 9 -27.97 -17.50 9.76
CA ILE A 9 -28.11 -16.67 8.56
C ILE A 9 -27.17 -15.46 8.62
N LEU A 10 -27.19 -14.73 9.73
CA LEU A 10 -26.30 -13.57 9.93
C LEU A 10 -24.82 -14.00 9.88
N LEU A 11 -24.45 -15.09 10.54
CA LEU A 11 -23.08 -15.60 10.51
C LEU A 11 -22.63 -15.98 9.09
N SER A 12 -23.52 -16.62 8.32
CA SER A 12 -23.23 -17.07 6.96
C SER A 12 -23.00 -15.92 5.98
N ALA A 13 -23.67 -14.79 6.19
CA ALA A 13 -23.47 -13.58 5.41
C ALA A 13 -22.26 -12.76 5.91
N ALA A 14 -22.12 -12.63 7.23
CA ALA A 14 -21.08 -11.81 7.85
C ALA A 14 -19.67 -12.37 7.61
N ALA A 15 -19.49 -13.68 7.71
CA ALA A 15 -18.16 -14.29 7.56
C ALA A 15 -17.50 -13.98 6.19
N PRO A 16 -18.10 -14.32 5.02
CA PRO A 16 -17.49 -13.99 3.74
C PRO A 16 -17.42 -12.48 3.48
N ALA A 17 -18.42 -11.69 3.89
CA ALA A 17 -18.39 -10.23 3.74
C ALA A 17 -17.20 -9.61 4.49
N LEU A 18 -17.04 -9.96 5.78
CA LEU A 18 -15.92 -9.48 6.59
C LEU A 18 -14.58 -10.01 6.08
N THR A 19 -14.49 -11.26 5.59
CA THR A 19 -13.25 -11.77 5.01
C THR A 19 -12.80 -10.92 3.83
N VAL A 20 -13.69 -10.67 2.87
CA VAL A 20 -13.35 -9.95 1.63
C VAL A 20 -13.12 -8.46 1.87
N PHE A 21 -13.98 -7.81 2.64
CA PHE A 21 -14.02 -6.35 2.74
C PHE A 21 -13.45 -5.78 4.03
N PHE A 22 -13.09 -6.60 5.02
CA PHE A 22 -12.48 -6.13 6.27
C PHE A 22 -11.19 -6.85 6.62
N PHE A 23 -11.23 -8.16 6.92
CA PHE A 23 -10.08 -8.88 7.45
C PHE A 23 -8.89 -8.94 6.50
N VAL A 24 -9.10 -9.28 5.22
CA VAL A 24 -8.02 -9.31 4.23
C VAL A 24 -7.45 -7.91 3.95
N PRO A 25 -8.24 -6.90 3.54
CA PRO A 25 -7.71 -5.57 3.25
C PRO A 25 -7.13 -4.90 4.49
N PHE A 26 -7.77 -5.00 5.66
CA PHE A 26 -7.24 -4.36 6.86
C PHE A 26 -5.97 -5.03 7.38
N SER A 27 -5.84 -6.36 7.23
CA SER A 27 -4.58 -7.05 7.53
C SER A 27 -3.46 -6.63 6.58
N LEU A 28 -3.75 -6.47 5.27
CA LEU A 28 -2.81 -5.92 4.29
C LEU A 28 -2.37 -4.49 4.66
N TYR A 29 -3.33 -3.64 5.06
CA TYR A 29 -3.03 -2.30 5.54
C TYR A 29 -2.14 -2.32 6.78
N LEU A 30 -2.47 -3.10 7.82
CA LEU A 30 -1.70 -3.11 9.06
C LEU A 30 -0.26 -3.59 8.87
N THR A 31 -0.06 -4.56 7.96
CA THR A 31 1.27 -5.09 7.63
C THR A 31 2.09 -4.15 6.73
N ASN A 32 1.42 -3.22 6.04
CA ASN A 32 2.03 -2.23 5.14
C ASN A 32 1.68 -0.80 5.54
N ARG A 33 1.46 -0.54 6.83
CA ARG A 33 0.84 0.71 7.32
C ARG A 33 1.61 1.96 6.90
N GLN A 34 2.92 1.86 6.78
CA GLN A 34 3.81 2.91 6.31
C GLN A 34 3.56 3.34 4.85
N MET A 35 2.86 2.52 4.06
CA MET A 35 2.52 2.83 2.67
C MET A 35 1.23 3.64 2.54
N PHE A 36 0.55 3.94 3.65
CA PHE A 36 -0.77 4.57 3.62
C PHE A 36 -0.82 5.84 4.48
N PHE A 37 -1.47 6.87 3.95
CA PHE A 37 -1.85 8.09 4.64
C PHE A 37 -3.05 7.86 5.57
N ALA A 38 -4.01 7.04 5.12
CA ALA A 38 -5.26 6.82 5.85
C ALA A 38 -5.03 6.36 7.29
N ALA A 39 -5.73 6.99 8.24
CA ALA A 39 -5.64 6.60 9.65
C ALA A 39 -6.25 5.21 9.90
N PRO A 40 -5.65 4.36 10.76
CA PRO A 40 -6.13 2.98 10.93
C PRO A 40 -7.58 2.87 11.38
N PHE A 41 -8.03 3.82 12.21
CA PHE A 41 -9.39 3.82 12.73
C PHE A 41 -10.41 4.23 11.66
N ASN A 42 -10.12 5.28 10.89
CA ASN A 42 -10.98 5.75 9.81
C ASN A 42 -11.12 4.67 8.73
N LEU A 43 -10.00 4.07 8.33
CA LEU A 43 -10.00 2.97 7.37
C LEU A 43 -10.75 1.75 7.90
N ALA A 44 -10.58 1.38 9.17
CA ALA A 44 -11.32 0.28 9.79
C ALA A 44 -12.84 0.54 9.76
N LEU A 45 -13.27 1.75 10.12
CA LEU A 45 -14.69 2.13 10.09
C LEU A 45 -15.27 2.10 8.67
N LEU A 46 -14.52 2.56 7.68
CA LEU A 46 -14.93 2.51 6.27
C LEU A 46 -15.07 1.05 5.80
N LEU A 47 -14.06 0.22 6.03
CA LEU A 47 -14.06 -1.20 5.66
C LEU A 47 -15.18 -1.98 6.39
N LEU A 48 -15.43 -1.67 7.66
CA LEU A 48 -16.56 -2.25 8.42
C LEU A 48 -17.91 -1.80 7.87
N SER A 49 -18.06 -0.53 7.51
CA SER A 49 -19.29 -0.01 6.91
C SER A 49 -19.59 -0.71 5.57
N VAL A 50 -18.59 -0.82 4.70
CA VAL A 50 -18.71 -1.56 3.43
C VAL A 50 -19.04 -3.03 3.68
N SER A 51 -18.36 -3.67 4.63
CA SER A 51 -18.62 -5.07 5.01
C SER A 51 -20.03 -5.27 5.56
N ALA A 52 -20.56 -4.31 6.34
CA ALA A 52 -21.91 -4.35 6.87
C ALA A 52 -22.95 -4.24 5.75
N CYS A 53 -22.77 -3.32 4.80
CA CYS A 53 -23.64 -3.20 3.62
C CYS A 53 -23.66 -4.51 2.81
N VAL A 54 -22.48 -5.10 2.53
CA VAL A 54 -22.39 -6.37 1.81
C VAL A 54 -23.01 -7.52 2.60
N CYS A 55 -22.82 -7.56 3.92
CA CYS A 55 -23.45 -8.55 4.79
C CYS A 55 -24.99 -8.50 4.68
N LEU A 56 -25.58 -7.30 4.71
CA LEU A 56 -27.04 -7.14 4.53
C LEU A 56 -27.50 -7.64 3.15
N LEU A 57 -26.77 -7.31 2.09
CA LEU A 57 -27.04 -7.79 0.73
C LEU A 57 -26.97 -9.32 0.62
N LEU A 58 -25.99 -9.95 1.27
CA LEU A 58 -25.83 -11.41 1.28
C LEU A 58 -26.88 -12.10 2.16
N ALA A 59 -27.29 -11.47 3.27
CA ALA A 59 -28.30 -12.03 4.18
C ALA A 59 -29.70 -12.03 3.57
N PHE A 60 -30.04 -11.01 2.78
CA PHE A 60 -31.36 -10.84 2.16
C PHE A 60 -31.88 -12.08 1.40
N PRO A 61 -31.16 -12.68 0.42
CA PRO A 61 -31.64 -13.87 -0.27
C PRO A 61 -31.78 -15.09 0.65
N VAL A 62 -30.93 -15.23 1.67
CA VAL A 62 -31.02 -16.36 2.62
C VAL A 62 -32.30 -16.27 3.47
N LEU A 63 -32.70 -15.05 3.84
CA LEU A 63 -33.94 -14.81 4.59
C LEU A 63 -35.19 -15.12 3.74
N LEU A 64 -35.17 -14.78 2.45
CA LEU A 64 -36.30 -15.01 1.53
C LEU A 64 -36.49 -16.48 1.18
N LEU A 65 -35.40 -17.21 0.94
CA LEU A 65 -35.46 -18.62 0.55
C LEU A 65 -35.92 -19.51 1.70
N LYS A 66 -36.52 -20.67 1.40
CA LYS A 66 -36.98 -21.66 2.40
C LYS A 66 -36.46 -23.07 2.07
N GLY A 67 -36.48 -23.95 3.08
CA GLY A 67 -36.17 -25.38 2.92
C GLY A 67 -34.80 -25.65 2.27
N LYS A 68 -34.79 -26.55 1.28
CA LYS A 68 -33.56 -27.00 0.60
C LYS A 68 -32.80 -25.86 -0.10
N ALA A 69 -33.49 -24.85 -0.63
CA ALA A 69 -32.86 -23.72 -1.29
C ALA A 69 -32.05 -22.86 -0.31
N ARG A 70 -32.63 -22.55 0.87
CA ARG A 70 -31.92 -21.86 1.95
C ARG A 70 -30.70 -22.64 2.42
N ALA A 71 -30.87 -23.96 2.61
CA ALA A 71 -29.77 -24.84 3.01
C ALA A 71 -28.62 -24.84 1.97
N ARG A 72 -28.93 -24.91 0.67
CA ARG A 72 -27.92 -24.85 -0.39
C ARG A 72 -27.17 -23.51 -0.42
N LEU A 73 -27.88 -22.39 -0.30
CA LEU A 73 -27.26 -21.07 -0.29
C LEU A 73 -26.36 -20.88 0.95
N PHE A 74 -26.81 -21.34 2.11
CA PHE A 74 -26.01 -21.35 3.34
C PHE A 74 -24.72 -22.18 3.19
N SER A 75 -24.81 -23.36 2.57
CA SER A 75 -23.63 -24.17 2.24
C SER A 75 -22.73 -23.46 1.22
N LEU A 76 -23.29 -22.78 0.22
CA LEU A 76 -22.50 -22.00 -0.73
C LEU A 76 -21.70 -20.90 -0.03
N TYR A 77 -22.30 -20.17 0.91
CA TYR A 77 -21.60 -19.14 1.69
C TYR A 77 -20.50 -19.73 2.59
N ALA A 78 -20.75 -20.91 3.17
CA ALA A 78 -19.73 -21.62 3.94
C ALA A 78 -18.54 -22.02 3.06
N PHE A 79 -18.82 -22.52 1.84
CA PHE A 79 -17.79 -22.83 0.86
C PHE A 79 -17.01 -21.58 0.47
N LEU A 80 -17.69 -20.50 0.05
CA LEU A 80 -17.02 -19.26 -0.34
C LEU A 80 -16.19 -18.68 0.79
N GLY A 81 -16.73 -18.61 2.01
CA GLY A 81 -15.99 -18.12 3.18
C GLY A 81 -14.73 -18.93 3.46
N ALA A 82 -14.82 -20.27 3.44
CA ALA A 82 -13.67 -21.13 3.65
C ALA A 82 -12.64 -21.07 2.52
N ALA A 83 -13.10 -21.04 1.25
CA ALA A 83 -12.24 -21.01 0.08
C ALA A 83 -11.51 -19.66 -0.05
N LEU A 84 -12.20 -18.54 0.18
CA LEU A 84 -11.60 -17.20 0.17
C LEU A 84 -10.60 -17.04 1.31
N TRP A 85 -10.93 -17.54 2.50
CA TRP A 85 -10.00 -17.55 3.63
C TRP A 85 -8.75 -18.41 3.33
N ALA A 86 -8.93 -19.63 2.83
CA ALA A 86 -7.82 -20.51 2.47
C ALA A 86 -6.96 -19.86 1.38
N GLN A 87 -7.57 -19.24 0.37
CA GLN A 87 -6.84 -18.53 -0.68
C GLN A 87 -6.01 -17.37 -0.11
N ALA A 88 -6.59 -16.59 0.79
CA ALA A 88 -5.93 -15.41 1.34
C ALA A 88 -4.76 -15.72 2.28
N TYR A 89 -4.89 -16.79 3.07
CA TYR A 89 -3.99 -17.06 4.19
C TYR A 89 -3.16 -18.34 4.03
N LEU A 90 -3.67 -19.39 3.39
CA LEU A 90 -2.92 -20.64 3.17
C LEU A 90 -2.21 -20.66 1.81
N LEU A 91 -2.89 -20.19 0.75
CA LEU A 91 -2.40 -20.19 -0.64
C LEU A 91 -1.85 -18.82 -1.06
N ASN A 92 -1.25 -18.10 -0.11
CA ASN A 92 -0.66 -16.79 -0.33
C ASN A 92 0.70 -16.91 -1.04
N TRP A 93 0.69 -17.33 -2.30
CA TRP A 93 1.88 -17.52 -3.10
C TRP A 93 2.65 -16.21 -3.32
N ASP A 94 3.98 -16.33 -3.38
CA ASP A 94 4.85 -15.23 -3.74
C ASP A 94 4.91 -15.05 -5.26
N TYR A 95 4.39 -13.91 -5.73
CA TYR A 95 4.42 -13.50 -7.14
C TYR A 95 5.56 -12.50 -7.41
N GLY A 96 6.34 -12.11 -6.41
CA GLY A 96 7.26 -10.98 -6.47
C GLY A 96 6.58 -9.65 -6.14
N LEU A 97 7.31 -8.57 -6.42
CA LEU A 97 6.81 -7.21 -6.19
C LEU A 97 5.76 -6.85 -7.24
N LEU A 98 4.70 -6.18 -6.79
CA LEU A 98 3.70 -5.56 -7.68
C LEU A 98 4.16 -4.13 -8.02
N ASP A 99 5.33 -4.03 -8.65
CA ASP A 99 6.01 -2.76 -8.99
C ASP A 99 5.81 -2.34 -10.45
N GLY A 100 4.86 -2.97 -11.15
CA GLY A 100 4.62 -2.77 -12.58
C GLY A 100 5.55 -3.57 -13.49
N SER A 101 6.55 -4.26 -12.94
CA SER A 101 7.34 -5.21 -13.72
C SER A 101 6.48 -6.40 -14.19
N PRO A 102 6.81 -7.02 -15.34
CA PRO A 102 6.06 -8.17 -15.82
C PRO A 102 6.13 -9.32 -14.81
N LEU A 103 4.98 -9.66 -14.22
CA LEU A 103 4.85 -10.86 -13.42
C LEU A 103 5.13 -12.09 -14.30
N ARG A 104 5.97 -13.00 -13.80
CA ARG A 104 6.28 -14.25 -14.49
C ARG A 104 5.10 -15.21 -14.36
N TRP A 105 4.16 -15.12 -15.29
CA TRP A 105 3.04 -16.04 -15.40
C TRP A 105 3.47 -17.27 -16.19
N ARG A 106 3.58 -18.45 -15.57
CA ARG A 106 3.57 -19.70 -16.34
C ARG A 106 2.22 -20.38 -16.20
N LEU A 107 1.50 -20.50 -17.32
CA LEU A 107 0.34 -21.37 -17.42
C LEU A 107 0.81 -22.79 -17.09
N PHE A 108 0.07 -23.51 -16.22
CA PHE A 108 0.43 -24.82 -15.65
C PHE A 108 1.48 -24.83 -14.53
N GLU A 109 1.65 -23.72 -13.80
CA GLU A 109 2.34 -23.77 -12.50
C GLU A 109 1.64 -24.71 -11.52
N LEU A 110 2.43 -25.44 -10.72
CA LEU A 110 1.96 -26.27 -9.60
C LEU A 110 0.98 -25.52 -8.70
N ARG A 111 1.15 -24.19 -8.57
CA ARG A 111 0.25 -23.27 -7.84
C ARG A 111 -1.20 -23.35 -8.34
N SER A 112 -1.39 -23.39 -9.67
CA SER A 112 -2.72 -23.52 -10.28
C SER A 112 -3.39 -24.83 -9.89
N LEU A 113 -2.63 -25.94 -9.92
CA LEU A 113 -3.15 -27.26 -9.58
C LEU A 113 -3.50 -27.34 -8.08
N VAL A 114 -2.64 -26.82 -7.22
CA VAL A 114 -2.87 -26.78 -5.77
C VAL A 114 -4.08 -25.91 -5.43
N ASP A 115 -4.21 -24.72 -6.02
CA ASP A 115 -5.38 -23.86 -5.80
C ASP A 115 -6.68 -24.56 -6.18
N VAL A 116 -6.75 -25.15 -7.39
CA VAL A 116 -7.94 -25.86 -7.85
C VAL A 116 -8.24 -27.08 -6.96
N ALA A 117 -7.22 -27.83 -6.54
CA ALA A 117 -7.38 -28.99 -5.68
C ALA A 117 -7.94 -28.60 -4.29
N VAL A 118 -7.40 -27.55 -3.67
CA VAL A 118 -7.88 -27.08 -2.36
C VAL A 118 -9.31 -26.58 -2.46
N TRP A 119 -9.65 -25.80 -3.50
CA TRP A 119 -11.02 -25.35 -3.74
C TRP A 119 -11.98 -26.53 -3.95
N ALA A 120 -11.57 -27.55 -4.71
CA ALA A 120 -12.37 -28.75 -4.93
C ALA A 120 -12.59 -29.56 -3.64
N ILE A 121 -11.56 -29.70 -2.79
CA ILE A 121 -11.66 -30.39 -1.49
C ILE A 121 -12.63 -29.64 -0.56
N LEU A 122 -12.51 -28.32 -0.46
CA LEU A 122 -13.39 -27.49 0.36
C LEU A 122 -14.84 -27.54 -0.15
N PHE A 123 -15.03 -27.51 -1.47
CA PHE A 123 -16.34 -27.69 -2.08
C PHE A 123 -16.94 -29.05 -1.73
N GLY A 124 -16.16 -30.13 -1.90
CA GLY A 124 -16.57 -31.49 -1.57
C GLY A 124 -16.96 -31.64 -0.09
N TYR A 125 -16.14 -31.12 0.82
CA TYR A 125 -16.42 -31.13 2.26
C TYR A 125 -17.75 -30.43 2.59
N VAL A 126 -17.94 -29.22 2.07
CA VAL A 126 -19.14 -28.42 2.34
C VAL A 126 -20.38 -29.02 1.67
N ALA A 127 -20.25 -29.59 0.47
CA ALA A 127 -21.33 -30.27 -0.23
C ALA A 127 -21.81 -31.52 0.54
N VAL A 128 -20.88 -32.36 1.01
CA VAL A 128 -21.19 -33.54 1.84
C VAL A 128 -21.86 -33.13 3.15
N ARG A 129 -21.28 -32.16 3.87
CA ARG A 129 -21.88 -31.63 5.11
C ARG A 129 -23.24 -30.98 4.89
N GLY A 130 -23.42 -30.25 3.79
CA GLY A 130 -24.69 -29.63 3.40
C GLY A 130 -25.79 -30.66 3.12
N ALA A 131 -25.43 -31.83 2.57
CA ALA A 131 -26.37 -32.92 2.31
C ALA A 131 -26.86 -33.61 3.60
N GLN A 132 -26.03 -33.71 4.64
CA GLN A 132 -26.35 -34.42 5.89
C GLN A 132 -27.49 -33.76 6.67
N LYS A 133 -28.55 -34.50 7.05
CA LYS A 133 -29.77 -33.94 7.70
C LYS A 133 -29.52 -33.18 9.01
N ASN A 134 -28.54 -33.59 9.81
CA ASN A 134 -28.28 -32.99 11.14
C ASN A 134 -26.99 -32.16 11.24
N ALA A 135 -26.23 -32.02 10.15
CA ALA A 135 -25.02 -31.21 10.14
C ALA A 135 -25.36 -29.71 10.25
N SER A 136 -24.45 -28.96 10.86
CA SER A 136 -24.44 -27.49 10.91
C SER A 136 -23.05 -26.98 10.56
N LEU A 137 -22.98 -25.89 9.79
CA LEU A 137 -21.72 -25.22 9.44
C LEU A 137 -21.46 -23.98 10.31
N ARG A 138 -22.29 -23.74 11.35
CA ARG A 138 -22.12 -22.62 12.27
C ARG A 138 -20.72 -22.58 12.89
N GLY A 139 -20.21 -23.73 13.32
CA GLY A 139 -18.87 -23.84 13.89
C GLY A 139 -17.76 -23.40 12.93
N LEU A 140 -17.92 -23.67 11.63
CA LEU A 140 -16.97 -23.22 10.60
C LEU A 140 -16.95 -21.69 10.51
N PHE A 141 -18.11 -21.03 10.46
CA PHE A 141 -18.16 -19.56 10.43
C PHE A 141 -17.56 -18.94 11.69
N LEU A 142 -17.87 -19.47 12.87
CA LEU A 142 -17.30 -18.99 14.12
C LEU A 142 -15.78 -19.17 14.16
N LEU A 143 -15.27 -20.32 13.69
CA LEU A 143 -13.84 -20.58 13.59
C LEU A 143 -13.15 -19.59 12.65
N LEU A 144 -13.72 -19.34 11.46
CA LEU A 144 -13.18 -18.37 10.49
C LEU A 144 -13.13 -16.96 11.07
N LEU A 145 -14.20 -16.52 11.74
CA LEU A 145 -14.23 -15.21 12.39
C LEU A 145 -13.21 -15.13 13.53
N PHE A 146 -13.08 -16.18 14.34
CA PHE A 146 -12.13 -16.24 15.45
C PHE A 146 -10.68 -16.17 14.96
N MET A 147 -10.29 -17.00 13.98
CA MET A 147 -8.93 -17.03 13.43
C MET A 147 -8.55 -15.68 12.81
N GLN A 148 -9.45 -15.06 12.04
CA GLN A 148 -9.19 -13.77 11.41
C GLN A 148 -9.13 -12.63 12.42
N SER A 149 -10.01 -12.64 13.44
CA SER A 149 -9.98 -11.65 14.52
C SER A 149 -8.70 -11.75 15.34
N GLY A 150 -8.25 -12.97 15.66
CA GLY A 150 -7.00 -13.21 16.36
C GLY A 150 -5.77 -12.74 15.57
N SER A 151 -5.70 -13.08 14.27
CA SER A 151 -4.65 -12.60 13.37
C SER A 151 -4.62 -11.08 13.27
N LEU A 152 -5.79 -10.45 13.17
CA LEU A 152 -5.90 -8.99 13.10
C LEU A 152 -5.49 -8.31 14.40
N ALA A 153 -5.93 -8.85 15.55
CA ALA A 153 -5.53 -8.35 16.86
C ALA A 153 -4.01 -8.44 17.05
N TYR A 154 -3.39 -9.55 16.65
CA TYR A 154 -1.94 -9.71 16.65
C TYR A 154 -1.24 -8.63 15.81
N ASN A 155 -1.68 -8.45 14.55
CA ASN A 155 -1.10 -7.44 13.65
C ASN A 155 -1.28 -6.01 14.19
N TRP A 156 -2.43 -5.72 14.79
CA TRP A 156 -2.69 -4.42 15.42
C TRP A 156 -1.76 -4.15 16.62
N MET A 157 -1.56 -5.15 17.48
CA MET A 157 -0.66 -5.04 18.62
C MET A 157 0.81 -4.91 18.18
N ALA A 158 1.25 -5.73 17.22
CA ALA A 158 2.59 -5.64 16.64
C ALA A 158 2.85 -4.31 15.93
N GLY A 159 1.82 -3.72 15.31
CA GLY A 159 1.89 -2.39 14.70
C GLY A 159 2.06 -1.26 15.73
N ARG A 160 1.52 -1.41 16.95
CA ARG A 160 1.68 -0.42 18.04
C ARG A 160 3.09 -0.41 18.63
N THR A 161 3.73 -1.56 18.78
CA THR A 161 5.11 -1.65 19.29
C THR A 161 6.13 -1.15 18.26
N ASN A 162 5.76 -1.13 16.98
CA ASN A 162 6.57 -0.63 15.87
C ASN A 162 6.27 0.82 15.45
N ALA A 163 5.24 1.45 15.99
CA ALA A 163 5.04 2.88 15.80
C ALA A 163 6.02 3.62 16.72
N LEU A 164 6.92 4.42 16.14
CA LEU A 164 7.56 5.51 16.88
C LEU A 164 6.42 6.31 17.53
N GLY A 165 6.45 6.43 18.86
CA GLY A 165 5.46 7.17 19.62
C GLY A 165 5.27 8.56 19.01
N GLY A 166 4.04 8.88 18.62
CA GLY A 166 3.72 10.15 17.99
C GLY A 166 2.42 10.04 17.22
N ARG A 167 1.57 11.05 17.37
CA ARG A 167 0.28 11.21 16.68
C ARG A 167 0.48 11.32 15.16
N ALA A 168 0.78 10.21 14.49
CA ALA A 168 0.78 10.11 13.02
C ALA A 168 -0.63 10.24 12.40
N ARG A 169 -1.55 10.93 13.10
CA ARG A 169 -2.99 11.02 12.78
C ARG A 169 -3.39 12.39 12.25
N GLU A 170 -2.48 13.34 12.15
CA GLU A 170 -2.89 14.72 11.88
C GLU A 170 -2.18 15.33 10.67
N TYR A 171 -1.03 14.85 10.21
CA TYR A 171 -0.23 15.59 9.23
C TYR A 171 -0.35 15.05 7.79
N ALA A 172 -0.64 15.93 6.82
CA ALA A 172 -0.52 15.66 5.38
C ALA A 172 0.51 16.59 4.72
N VAL A 173 1.04 16.16 3.58
CA VAL A 173 1.87 17.00 2.71
C VAL A 173 0.96 17.98 1.99
N THR A 174 1.22 19.27 2.18
CA THR A 174 0.63 20.29 1.32
C THR A 174 1.56 20.55 0.14
N PHE A 175 0.99 20.55 -1.06
CA PHE A 175 1.65 20.99 -2.29
C PHE A 175 1.43 22.49 -2.53
N GLN A 176 0.87 23.19 -1.55
CA GLN A 176 0.85 24.64 -1.53
C GLN A 176 2.29 25.14 -1.54
N ASP A 177 2.55 26.15 -2.36
CA ASP A 177 3.85 26.81 -2.48
C ASP A 177 5.03 25.97 -3.03
N GLN A 178 4.78 24.79 -3.62
CA GLN A 178 5.86 23.93 -4.15
C GLN A 178 6.74 24.56 -5.23
N PHE A 179 6.24 25.60 -5.91
CA PHE A 179 6.97 26.37 -6.91
C PHE A 179 7.08 27.85 -6.52
N THR A 180 6.90 28.15 -5.24
CA THR A 180 7.10 29.49 -4.69
C THR A 180 8.53 29.57 -4.15
N PHE A 181 9.32 30.47 -4.73
CA PHE A 181 10.74 30.64 -4.42
C PHE A 181 11.00 32.00 -3.78
N SER A 182 12.02 32.08 -2.93
CA SER A 182 12.52 33.36 -2.41
C SER A 182 13.17 34.17 -3.52
N ILE A 183 13.10 35.50 -3.42
CA ILE A 183 13.80 36.41 -4.34
C ILE A 183 15.32 36.43 -4.09
N GLU A 184 15.77 36.00 -2.91
CA GLU A 184 17.18 36.10 -2.52
C GLU A 184 17.96 34.80 -2.77
N LYS A 185 17.62 33.74 -2.03
CA LYS A 185 18.37 32.48 -2.02
C LYS A 185 17.42 31.30 -2.00
N ASN A 186 17.71 30.33 -2.85
CA ASN A 186 16.95 29.09 -2.97
C ASN A 186 17.92 27.92 -3.02
N VAL A 187 17.57 26.84 -2.33
CA VAL A 187 18.28 25.55 -2.42
C VAL A 187 17.28 24.55 -2.95
N VAL A 188 17.55 24.00 -4.13
CA VAL A 188 16.70 23.00 -4.78
C VAL A 188 17.48 21.69 -4.86
N VAL A 189 16.96 20.65 -4.23
CA VAL A 189 17.54 19.30 -4.24
C VAL A 189 16.58 18.37 -4.96
N LEU A 190 16.97 17.92 -6.15
CA LEU A 190 16.24 16.94 -6.93
C LEU A 190 16.88 15.57 -6.74
N VAL A 191 16.09 14.60 -6.28
CA VAL A 191 16.53 13.21 -6.12
C VAL A 191 15.79 12.34 -7.12
N LEU A 192 16.54 11.67 -8.00
CA LEU A 192 16.02 10.77 -9.01
C LEU A 192 16.26 9.32 -8.58
N ASP A 193 15.19 8.53 -8.42
CA ASP A 193 15.31 7.14 -7.97
C ASP A 193 15.92 6.25 -9.07
N ALA A 194 16.77 5.32 -8.66
CA ALA A 194 17.49 4.39 -9.53
C ALA A 194 18.27 5.02 -10.70
N TYR A 195 18.59 6.32 -10.66
CA TYR A 195 19.30 7.00 -11.74
C TYR A 195 20.79 6.64 -11.74
N GLN A 196 21.21 5.83 -12.71
CA GLN A 196 22.56 5.26 -12.74
C GLN A 196 23.56 6.13 -13.51
N THR A 197 24.75 6.30 -12.93
CA THR A 197 25.85 7.09 -13.49
C THR A 197 26.34 6.56 -14.84
N ASP A 198 26.39 5.25 -15.04
CA ASP A 198 26.84 4.61 -16.28
C ASP A 198 25.90 4.90 -17.46
N PHE A 199 24.58 4.88 -17.22
CA PHE A 199 23.58 5.30 -18.21
C PHE A 199 23.71 6.77 -18.56
N PHE A 200 23.87 7.67 -17.58
CA PHE A 200 24.06 9.10 -17.85
C PHE A 200 25.33 9.38 -18.65
N ASN A 201 26.46 8.75 -18.25
CA ASN A 201 27.74 8.91 -18.95
C ASN A 201 27.67 8.49 -20.41
N ARG A 202 27.04 7.34 -20.66
CA ARG A 202 26.82 6.86 -22.03
C ARG A 202 25.91 7.79 -22.82
N TYR A 203 24.80 8.22 -22.23
CA TYR A 203 23.83 9.11 -22.89
C TYR A 203 24.45 10.46 -23.28
N ILE A 204 25.17 11.13 -22.37
CA ILE A 204 25.83 12.40 -22.65
C ILE A 204 26.96 12.26 -23.67
N LYS A 205 27.66 11.10 -23.68
CA LYS A 205 28.69 10.81 -24.69
C LYS A 205 28.09 10.63 -26.09
N GLU A 206 26.95 9.95 -26.19
CA GLU A 206 26.25 9.69 -27.44
C GLU A 206 25.46 10.93 -27.95
N ASN A 207 25.11 11.86 -27.05
CA ASN A 207 24.31 13.03 -27.35
C ASN A 207 25.01 14.32 -26.86
N PRO A 208 26.09 14.77 -27.53
CA PRO A 208 26.88 15.93 -27.09
C PRO A 208 26.06 17.21 -26.96
N ASP A 209 25.01 17.38 -27.78
CA ASP A 209 24.11 18.53 -27.73
C ASP A 209 23.43 18.72 -26.36
N TYR A 210 23.24 17.63 -25.59
CA TYR A 210 22.71 17.71 -24.22
C TYR A 210 23.77 18.14 -23.22
N ARG A 211 25.04 17.81 -23.46
CA ARG A 211 26.16 18.29 -22.65
C ARG A 211 26.24 19.82 -22.72
N ASP A 212 26.08 20.35 -23.92
CA ASP A 212 26.18 21.79 -24.18
C ASP A 212 25.00 22.57 -23.58
N ARG A 213 23.90 21.88 -23.22
CA ARG A 213 22.73 22.43 -22.51
C ARG A 213 22.86 22.45 -20.99
N LEU A 214 23.97 21.96 -20.43
CA LEU A 214 24.21 21.95 -18.99
C LEU A 214 25.30 22.95 -18.54
N PRO A 215 25.39 24.19 -19.10
CA PRO A 215 26.35 25.16 -18.60
C PRO A 215 25.99 25.53 -17.16
N GLY A 216 27.01 25.63 -16.31
CA GLY A 216 26.84 25.95 -14.88
C GLY A 216 26.57 24.76 -13.96
N PHE A 217 26.43 23.54 -14.49
CA PHE A 217 26.35 22.33 -13.68
C PHE A 217 27.74 21.71 -13.46
N THR A 218 28.02 21.33 -12.22
CA THR A 218 29.20 20.52 -11.86
C THR A 218 28.81 19.06 -11.78
N TYR A 219 29.45 18.23 -12.60
CA TYR A 219 29.19 16.80 -12.64
C TYR A 219 30.26 15.98 -11.89
N TYR A 220 29.80 15.04 -11.06
CA TYR A 220 30.66 14.15 -10.27
C TYR A 220 30.50 12.69 -10.76
N PRO A 221 31.33 12.23 -11.72
CA PRO A 221 31.19 10.92 -12.34
C PRO A 221 31.47 9.74 -11.40
N ASN A 222 32.15 9.99 -10.28
CA ASN A 222 32.53 8.97 -9.31
C ASN A 222 31.69 9.05 -8.02
N ALA A 223 30.49 9.62 -8.09
CA ALA A 223 29.55 9.60 -6.98
C ALA A 223 29.10 8.16 -6.71
N LEU A 224 29.32 7.68 -5.49
CA LEU A 224 28.98 6.33 -5.06
C LEU A 224 27.79 6.38 -4.12
N ALA A 225 26.78 5.55 -4.39
CA ALA A 225 25.70 5.32 -3.43
C ALA A 225 26.20 4.38 -2.33
N GLU A 226 25.95 4.73 -1.07
CA GLU A 226 26.31 3.89 0.08
C GLU A 226 25.46 2.60 0.15
N TYR A 227 24.30 2.59 -0.51
CA TYR A 227 23.35 1.48 -0.46
C TYR A 227 22.66 1.24 -1.81
N HIS A 228 22.21 0.00 -1.99
CA HIS A 228 21.43 -0.44 -3.14
C HIS A 228 19.91 -0.32 -2.95
N PHE A 229 19.44 0.04 -1.75
CA PHE A 229 18.01 0.16 -1.44
C PHE A 229 17.66 1.59 -1.05
N THR A 230 16.63 2.16 -1.66
CA THR A 230 16.16 3.55 -1.46
C THR A 230 15.91 3.87 0.02
N ASN A 231 15.34 2.93 0.77
CA ASN A 231 15.10 3.08 2.21
C ASN A 231 16.39 3.28 3.03
N ASN A 232 17.55 2.92 2.50
CA ASN A 232 18.87 3.10 3.10
C ASN A 232 19.66 4.25 2.48
N SER A 233 19.59 4.40 1.15
CA SER A 233 20.28 5.45 0.41
C SER A 233 19.80 6.84 0.78
N ILE A 234 18.48 7.08 0.86
CA ILE A 234 17.97 8.43 1.11
C ILE A 234 18.37 8.95 2.51
N PRO A 235 18.24 8.19 3.62
CA PRO A 235 18.65 8.69 4.94
C PRO A 235 20.15 8.96 5.04
N SER A 236 20.97 8.14 4.41
CA SER A 236 22.41 8.37 4.33
C SER A 236 22.73 9.62 3.50
N LEU A 237 22.13 9.75 2.30
CA LEU A 237 22.30 10.92 1.43
C LEU A 237 21.94 12.23 2.16
N LEU A 238 20.80 12.25 2.86
CA LEU A 238 20.33 13.46 3.54
C LEU A 238 21.12 13.79 4.80
N THR A 239 21.79 12.82 5.43
CA THR A 239 22.54 13.03 6.69
C THR A 239 24.05 13.04 6.50
N GLY A 240 24.57 12.57 5.35
CA GLY A 240 25.99 12.33 5.12
C GLY A 240 26.59 11.23 6.03
N ASN A 241 25.77 10.34 6.58
CA ASN A 241 26.18 9.37 7.60
C ASN A 241 25.81 7.92 7.26
N TYR A 242 26.69 7.01 7.69
CA TYR A 242 26.53 5.58 7.46
C TYR A 242 25.58 4.93 8.47
N LEU A 243 24.29 4.94 8.14
CA LEU A 243 23.20 4.50 9.02
C LEU A 243 22.88 2.99 8.91
N ILE A 244 23.85 2.10 9.23
CA ILE A 244 23.62 0.65 9.33
C ILE A 244 23.62 0.09 10.74
N LYS A 245 23.08 -1.13 10.87
CA LYS A 245 23.01 -1.86 12.14
C LYS A 245 24.38 -2.04 12.82
N SER A 246 25.45 -2.33 12.09
CA SER A 246 26.78 -2.54 12.70
C SER A 246 27.49 -1.24 13.10
N ALA A 247 27.01 -0.08 12.65
CA ALA A 247 27.49 1.23 13.08
C ALA A 247 26.69 1.79 14.27
N LEU A 248 25.72 1.03 14.80
CA LEU A 248 24.87 1.50 15.90
C LEU A 248 25.61 1.46 17.24
N PRO A 249 25.41 2.48 18.10
CA PRO A 249 25.78 2.40 19.50
C PRO A 249 25.10 1.19 20.17
N PRO A 250 25.76 0.52 21.15
CA PRO A 250 25.18 -0.58 21.90
C PRO A 250 23.79 -0.23 22.46
N GLY A 251 22.82 -1.12 22.29
CA GLY A 251 21.45 -0.96 22.80
C GLY A 251 20.53 -0.08 21.95
N LYS A 252 21.03 0.62 20.91
CA LYS A 252 20.16 1.37 19.97
C LYS A 252 19.57 0.42 18.93
N ARG A 253 18.28 0.60 18.61
CA ARG A 253 17.65 -0.06 17.46
C ARG A 253 17.80 0.83 16.23
N LEU A 254 18.13 0.22 15.10
CA LEU A 254 18.38 0.91 13.83
C LEU A 254 17.29 1.92 13.48
N ARG A 255 16.01 1.53 13.63
CA ARG A 255 14.88 2.38 13.29
C ARG A 255 14.85 3.69 14.10
N HIS A 256 15.08 3.62 15.42
CA HIS A 256 15.07 4.80 16.28
C HIS A 256 16.27 5.70 16.01
N TYR A 257 17.47 5.12 15.96
CA TYR A 257 18.69 5.87 15.68
C TYR A 257 18.60 6.65 14.37
N ARG A 258 18.07 6.03 13.31
CA ARG A 258 17.85 6.71 12.04
C ARG A 258 16.90 7.89 12.17
N SER A 259 15.75 7.69 12.84
CA SER A 259 14.78 8.75 13.04
C SER A 259 15.36 9.95 13.79
N ASP A 260 16.09 9.71 14.88
CA ASP A 260 16.75 10.76 15.66
C ASP A 260 17.76 11.52 14.78
N PHE A 261 18.62 10.78 14.07
CA PHE A 261 19.65 11.37 13.20
C PHE A 261 19.07 12.24 12.09
N LEU A 262 17.93 11.85 11.53
CA LEU A 262 17.26 12.63 10.50
C LEU A 262 16.66 13.92 11.05
N LYS A 263 16.12 13.89 12.25
CA LYS A 263 15.56 15.07 12.91
C LYS A 263 16.62 16.09 13.28
N GLU A 264 17.82 15.63 13.62
CA GLU A 264 18.87 16.48 14.17
C GLU A 264 19.94 16.88 13.14
N HIS A 265 20.20 16.02 12.14
CA HIS A 265 21.38 16.15 11.27
C HIS A 265 21.09 16.05 9.77
N SER A 266 19.82 15.90 9.36
CA SER A 266 19.51 15.89 7.93
C SER A 266 19.61 17.28 7.31
N LEU A 267 19.88 17.35 6.01
CA LEU A 267 19.90 18.59 5.25
C LEU A 267 18.61 19.43 5.45
N PRO A 268 17.38 18.87 5.39
CA PRO A 268 16.16 19.58 5.77
C PRO A 268 16.19 20.16 7.19
N ALA A 269 16.62 19.38 8.19
CA ALA A 269 16.69 19.83 9.57
C ALA A 269 17.70 20.98 9.76
N LEU A 270 18.87 20.88 9.13
CA LEU A 270 19.91 21.90 9.18
C LEU A 270 19.46 23.21 8.51
N LEU A 271 18.81 23.12 7.33
CA LEU A 271 18.28 24.29 6.64
C LEU A 271 17.17 24.98 7.45
N LYS A 272 16.26 24.19 8.03
CA LYS A 272 15.19 24.71 8.89
C LYS A 272 15.76 25.38 10.15
N GLY A 273 16.75 24.75 10.79
CA GLY A 273 17.47 25.33 11.93
C GLY A 273 18.21 26.62 11.58
N ALA A 274 18.63 26.79 10.32
CA ALA A 274 19.23 28.02 9.80
C ALA A 274 18.20 29.08 9.35
N GLY A 275 16.90 28.85 9.54
CA GLY A 275 15.83 29.81 9.23
C GLY A 275 15.28 29.76 7.81
N TYR A 276 15.61 28.73 7.03
CA TYR A 276 14.99 28.52 5.72
C TYR A 276 13.57 27.96 5.88
N HIS A 277 12.67 28.35 4.98
CA HIS A 277 11.44 27.61 4.74
C HIS A 277 11.78 26.34 3.96
N VAL A 278 11.42 25.17 4.50
CA VAL A 278 11.78 23.86 3.96
C VAL A 278 10.54 23.13 3.48
N GLY A 279 10.36 23.09 2.15
CA GLY A 279 9.39 22.21 1.50
C GLY A 279 10.05 20.88 1.13
N VAL A 280 9.53 19.77 1.65
CA VAL A 280 9.86 18.44 1.15
C VAL A 280 8.65 17.94 0.41
N TYR A 281 8.78 17.72 -0.90
CA TYR A 281 7.70 17.28 -1.79
C TYR A 281 8.01 15.88 -2.30
N PRO A 282 7.70 14.85 -1.52
CA PRO A 282 8.20 13.56 -1.84
C PRO A 282 7.11 12.70 -2.47
N TYR A 283 7.47 12.11 -3.59
CA TYR A 283 6.82 10.91 -4.08
C TYR A 283 7.08 9.71 -3.13
N TYR A 284 8.30 9.60 -2.58
CA TYR A 284 8.79 8.41 -1.87
C TYR A 284 8.95 8.53 -0.35
N ALA A 285 8.78 9.71 0.23
CA ALA A 285 9.29 9.93 1.57
C ALA A 285 8.44 9.32 2.67
N HIS A 286 7.19 8.96 2.36
CA HIS A 286 6.35 8.16 3.26
C HIS A 286 6.95 6.76 3.52
N HIS A 287 7.71 6.24 2.56
CA HIS A 287 8.40 4.95 2.68
C HIS A 287 9.66 5.01 3.55
N VAL A 288 10.26 6.19 3.66
CA VAL A 288 11.58 6.36 4.29
C VAL A 288 11.47 7.05 5.65
N TYR A 289 10.48 7.94 5.82
CA TYR A 289 10.33 8.77 7.00
C TYR A 289 8.89 8.81 7.47
N THR A 290 8.69 8.58 8.77
CA THR A 290 7.35 8.63 9.35
C THR A 290 6.83 10.07 9.39
N PRO A 291 5.50 10.28 9.36
CA PRO A 291 4.91 11.62 9.51
C PRO A 291 5.40 12.39 10.75
N ALA A 292 5.81 11.68 11.80
CA ALA A 292 6.38 12.26 13.02
C ALA A 292 7.80 12.85 12.84
N ILE A 293 8.55 12.44 11.82
CA ILE A 293 9.84 13.04 11.48
C ILE A 293 9.59 14.30 10.65
N PHE A 294 8.69 14.21 9.67
CA PHE A 294 8.43 15.31 8.75
C PHE A 294 7.82 16.56 9.36
N GLY A 295 6.90 16.41 10.32
CA GLY A 295 6.36 17.58 11.03
C GLY A 295 7.43 18.40 11.75
N GLU A 296 8.60 17.82 12.03
CA GLU A 296 9.73 18.53 12.65
C GLU A 296 10.67 19.13 11.60
N ILE A 297 10.93 18.44 10.48
CA ILE A 297 11.96 18.84 9.51
C ILE A 297 11.44 19.58 8.26
N ALA A 298 10.12 19.61 8.02
CA ALA A 298 9.52 20.24 6.83
C ALA A 298 8.31 21.12 7.23
N ASP A 299 8.14 22.25 6.54
CA ASP A 299 7.09 23.24 6.81
C ASP A 299 5.80 22.97 6.01
N ASN A 300 5.92 22.23 4.91
CA ASN A 300 4.80 21.80 4.09
C ASN A 300 4.12 20.52 4.61
N TYR A 301 4.38 20.12 5.85
CA TYR A 301 3.62 19.08 6.56
C TYR A 301 2.71 19.73 7.59
N GLN A 302 1.41 19.76 7.31
CA GLN A 302 0.44 20.48 8.15
C GLN A 302 -0.65 19.56 8.71
N PRO A 303 -1.18 19.86 9.92
CA PRO A 303 -2.34 19.18 10.47
C PRO A 303 -3.58 19.34 9.58
N THR A 304 -4.02 18.30 8.86
CA THR A 304 -5.21 18.33 8.00
C THR A 304 -6.39 17.58 8.63
N ARG A 305 -7.57 18.23 8.60
CA ARG A 305 -8.89 17.64 8.89
C ARG A 305 -9.65 17.20 7.64
N GLU A 306 -9.14 17.54 6.45
CA GLU A 306 -9.79 17.17 5.20
C GLU A 306 -9.45 15.72 4.84
N PHE A 307 -10.51 14.96 4.58
CA PHE A 307 -10.48 13.62 4.01
C PHE A 307 -9.82 13.73 2.62
N ALA A 308 -8.50 13.63 2.56
CA ALA A 308 -7.74 13.94 1.36
C ALA A 308 -8.15 13.01 0.22
N ARG A 309 -8.28 13.57 -0.99
CA ARG A 309 -8.58 12.88 -2.25
C ARG A 309 -7.73 11.61 -2.45
N ASN A 310 -6.56 11.55 -1.84
CA ASN A 310 -5.62 10.43 -1.84
C ASN A 310 -6.14 9.18 -1.12
N GLU A 311 -7.00 9.30 -0.09
CA GLU A 311 -7.54 8.12 0.63
C GLU A 311 -8.42 7.25 -0.28
N SER A 312 -9.12 7.84 -1.26
CA SER A 312 -10.00 7.11 -2.17
C SER A 312 -9.21 6.19 -3.13
N ASN A 313 -8.07 6.68 -3.60
CA ASN A 313 -7.14 5.98 -4.47
C ASN A 313 -6.35 4.90 -3.71
N GLU A 314 -5.91 5.19 -2.47
CA GLU A 314 -5.35 4.21 -1.55
C GLU A 314 -6.31 3.06 -1.26
N PHE A 315 -7.58 3.40 -1.03
CA PHE A 315 -8.62 2.42 -0.75
C PHE A 315 -8.88 1.52 -1.95
N ALA A 316 -8.99 2.10 -3.15
CA ALA A 316 -9.15 1.34 -4.39
C ALA A 316 -7.95 0.40 -4.61
N GLY A 317 -6.73 0.89 -4.39
CA GLY A 317 -5.52 0.07 -4.48
C GLY A 317 -5.47 -1.06 -3.46
N LEU A 318 -5.82 -0.77 -2.20
CA LEU A 318 -5.90 -1.77 -1.14
C LEU A 318 -6.91 -2.87 -1.47
N LEU A 319 -8.10 -2.50 -1.96
CA LEU A 319 -9.11 -3.46 -2.37
C LEU A 319 -8.69 -4.26 -3.61
N ALA A 320 -8.00 -3.66 -4.58
CA ALA A 320 -7.48 -4.37 -5.74
C ALA A 320 -6.43 -5.43 -5.34
N VAL A 321 -5.50 -5.09 -4.43
CA VAL A 321 -4.52 -6.04 -3.89
C VAL A 321 -5.20 -7.12 -3.04
N ALA A 322 -6.20 -6.74 -2.22
CA ALA A 322 -7.00 -7.70 -1.47
C ALA A 322 -7.73 -8.68 -2.39
N LEU A 323 -8.34 -8.18 -3.48
CA LEU A 323 -9.01 -8.98 -4.50
C LEU A 323 -8.02 -9.93 -5.17
N PHE A 324 -6.84 -9.45 -5.54
CA PHE A 324 -5.78 -10.28 -6.09
C PHE A 324 -5.34 -11.39 -5.12
N ARG A 325 -5.28 -11.10 -3.82
CA ARG A 325 -4.91 -12.05 -2.78
C ARG A 325 -5.95 -13.17 -2.60
N ILE A 326 -7.25 -12.85 -2.64
CA ILE A 326 -8.35 -13.82 -2.47
C ILE A 326 -8.73 -14.56 -3.75
N THR A 327 -8.13 -14.20 -4.90
CA THR A 327 -8.44 -14.81 -6.19
C THR A 327 -7.59 -16.08 -6.42
N PRO A 328 -8.17 -17.20 -6.90
CA PRO A 328 -7.39 -18.38 -7.29
C PRO A 328 -6.40 -18.08 -8.41
N HIS A 329 -5.24 -18.73 -8.40
CA HIS A 329 -4.17 -18.55 -9.39
C HIS A 329 -4.66 -18.54 -10.86
N PRO A 330 -5.55 -19.44 -11.32
CA PRO A 330 -6.07 -19.41 -12.69
C PRO A 330 -6.75 -18.09 -13.10
N LEU A 331 -7.31 -17.36 -12.13
CA LEU A 331 -8.04 -16.11 -12.35
C LEU A 331 -7.21 -14.87 -12.01
N LYS A 332 -6.06 -15.03 -11.34
CA LYS A 332 -5.22 -13.92 -10.88
C LYS A 332 -4.72 -13.04 -12.01
N LYS A 333 -4.37 -13.63 -13.17
CA LYS A 333 -3.93 -12.86 -14.34
C LYS A 333 -4.98 -11.83 -14.78
N LYS A 334 -6.25 -12.23 -14.85
CA LYS A 334 -7.35 -11.32 -15.22
C LYS A 334 -7.57 -10.22 -14.18
N VAL A 335 -7.44 -10.56 -12.89
CA VAL A 335 -7.54 -9.56 -11.81
C VAL A 335 -6.38 -8.59 -11.88
N HIS A 336 -5.16 -9.08 -12.12
CA HIS A 336 -3.99 -8.24 -12.29
C HIS A 336 -4.15 -7.28 -13.48
N GLU A 337 -4.47 -7.79 -14.67
CA GLU A 337 -4.64 -6.98 -15.88
C GLU A 337 -5.79 -5.97 -15.80
N ARG A 338 -6.83 -6.27 -15.02
CA ARG A 338 -7.98 -5.38 -14.92
C ARG A 338 -7.83 -4.33 -13.83
N PHE A 339 -7.28 -4.72 -12.69
CA PHE A 339 -7.31 -3.90 -11.48
C PHE A 339 -5.93 -3.46 -11.03
N LEU A 340 -4.84 -4.15 -11.35
CA LEU A 340 -3.50 -3.82 -10.83
C LEU A 340 -2.55 -3.28 -11.91
N SER A 341 -2.65 -3.69 -13.17
CA SER A 341 -1.73 -3.24 -14.22
C SER A 341 -1.88 -1.76 -14.59
N GLY A 342 -3.04 -1.17 -14.29
CA GLY A 342 -3.29 0.27 -14.38
C GLY A 342 -3.19 0.99 -13.03
N ILE A 343 -3.05 0.26 -11.91
CA ILE A 343 -2.53 0.86 -10.67
C ILE A 343 -1.02 0.88 -10.81
N ALA A 344 -0.56 1.59 -11.83
CA ALA A 344 0.77 2.11 -11.73
C ALA A 344 0.78 3.06 -10.53
N PHE A 345 1.94 3.15 -9.92
CA PHE A 345 2.56 4.34 -9.35
C PHE A 345 2.42 5.62 -10.27
N GLU A 346 1.39 5.72 -11.13
CA GLU A 346 0.99 6.85 -11.94
C GLU A 346 0.15 7.87 -11.18
N GLN A 347 -0.30 7.55 -9.96
CA GLN A 347 -1.00 8.49 -9.07
C GLN A 347 -0.31 9.85 -9.08
N ASP A 348 1.00 9.88 -8.90
CA ASP A 348 1.70 11.14 -8.74
C ASP A 348 2.23 11.72 -10.05
N ARG A 349 2.37 10.94 -11.14
CA ARG A 349 2.63 11.53 -12.47
C ARG A 349 1.40 12.28 -12.94
N ASP A 350 0.24 11.65 -12.88
CA ASP A 350 -1.00 12.24 -13.36
C ASP A 350 -1.48 13.33 -12.40
N GLU A 351 -1.22 13.22 -11.10
CA GLU A 351 -1.44 14.32 -10.14
C GLU A 351 -0.45 15.47 -10.34
N PHE A 352 0.84 15.20 -10.59
CA PHE A 352 1.81 16.22 -10.99
C PHE A 352 1.37 16.93 -12.27
N LEU A 353 1.01 16.18 -13.31
CA LEU A 353 0.52 16.74 -14.57
C LEU A 353 -0.78 17.53 -14.37
N HIS A 354 -1.73 17.01 -13.61
CA HIS A 354 -2.99 17.68 -13.31
C HIS A 354 -2.80 18.95 -12.45
N TYR A 355 -1.88 18.92 -11.47
CA TYR A 355 -1.49 20.09 -10.68
C TYR A 355 -0.85 21.15 -11.58
N MET A 356 0.09 20.74 -12.44
CA MET A 356 0.77 21.63 -13.41
C MET A 356 -0.23 22.25 -14.39
N GLN A 357 -1.23 21.48 -14.85
CA GLN A 357 -2.32 21.96 -15.69
C GLN A 357 -3.23 22.96 -14.95
N ARG A 358 -3.58 22.69 -13.67
CA ARG A 358 -4.39 23.62 -12.85
C ARG A 358 -3.69 24.93 -12.55
N GLN A 359 -2.38 24.91 -12.34
CA GLN A 359 -1.60 26.10 -11.99
C GLN A 359 -1.47 27.10 -13.14
N SER A 360 -1.96 26.82 -14.34
CA SER A 360 -2.00 27.76 -15.49
C SER A 360 -0.64 28.39 -15.87
N ARG A 361 0.48 27.88 -15.34
CA ARG A 361 1.83 28.45 -15.50
C ARG A 361 2.77 27.57 -16.30
N VAL A 362 2.35 26.37 -16.67
CA VAL A 362 3.09 25.54 -17.62
C VAL A 362 2.09 25.13 -18.70
N GLY A 363 1.98 25.96 -19.73
CA GLY A 363 1.62 25.40 -21.04
C GLY A 363 2.58 24.24 -21.28
N ILE A 364 2.08 23.10 -21.75
CA ILE A 364 2.92 21.98 -22.18
C ILE A 364 3.84 22.59 -23.24
N SER A 365 5.03 23.02 -22.81
CA SER A 365 6.03 23.51 -23.73
C SER A 365 6.52 22.26 -24.41
N GLN A 366 6.01 22.01 -25.61
CA GLN A 366 6.88 21.38 -26.57
C GLN A 366 8.17 22.21 -26.56
N PRO A 367 9.35 21.60 -26.39
CA PRO A 367 10.59 22.34 -26.27
C PRO A 367 10.81 23.15 -27.54
N THR A 368 10.38 24.41 -27.54
CA THR A 368 10.69 25.38 -28.58
C THR A 368 12.05 25.95 -28.23
N LEU A 369 13.08 25.33 -28.81
CA LEU A 369 14.41 25.89 -28.88
C LEU A 369 14.32 27.21 -29.66
N ARG A 370 14.46 28.34 -28.96
CA ARG A 370 14.71 29.63 -29.62
C ARG A 370 16.21 29.73 -29.86
N TYR A 371 16.59 29.74 -31.13
CA TYR A 371 17.92 30.08 -31.58
C TYR A 371 18.18 31.58 -31.37
N TYR A 372 19.24 31.91 -30.66
CA TYR A 372 20.03 33.12 -30.86
C TYR A 372 21.49 32.73 -30.93
#